data_AF-A0A3S1KQP9-F1
#
_entry.id   AF-A0A3S1KQP9-F1
#
_cell.length_a   1.000
_cell.length_b   1.000
_cell.length_c   1.000
_cell.angle_alpha   90.00
_cell.angle_beta   90.00
_cell.angle_gamma   90.00
#
_symmetry.space_group_name_H-M   'P 1'
#
loop_
_entity.id
_entity.type
_entity.pdbx_description
1 polymer ?
#
loop_
_entity_poly.entity_id
_entity_poly.type
_entity_poly.pdbx_seq_one_letter_code
_entity_poly.pdbx_strand_id
1 'polypeptide(L)'
;MAAADDIALIKKQEAALVFPAFDEATAFEIGSAIRERALKENLPIIVDIRTFDRPLFYAAMPGSNASNPDWARRKINVVKRYLRSTYRMVLEQQRPDRTFKIGEALDIADYVLAGGGFP
;
A
#
# COMPACT_ATOMS: atom_id res chain seq x y z
N MET A 1 21.33 -3.69 3.29
CA MET A 1 21.01 -2.53 4.15
C MET A 1 20.36 -3.09 5.42
N ALA A 2 20.71 -2.58 6.60
CA ALA A 2 20.10 -3.09 7.82
C ALA A 2 18.62 -2.66 7.86
N ALA A 3 17.73 -3.45 8.47
CA ALA A 3 16.30 -3.08 8.56
C ALA A 3 16.07 -1.68 9.17
N ALA A 4 16.98 -1.21 10.03
CA ALA A 4 16.96 0.13 10.59
C ALA A 4 17.19 1.23 9.53
N ASP A 5 18.10 1.01 8.58
CA ASP A 5 18.38 1.95 7.49
C ASP A 5 17.18 2.08 6.56
N ASP A 6 16.55 0.94 6.22
CA ASP A 6 15.34 0.90 5.40
C ASP A 6 14.17 1.62 6.09
N ILE A 7 13.95 1.39 7.38
CA ILE A 7 12.93 2.11 8.16
C ILE A 7 13.19 3.62 8.14
N ALA A 8 14.44 4.05 8.31
CA ALA A 8 14.80 5.46 8.28
C ALA A 8 14.55 6.08 6.90
N LEU A 9 14.89 5.36 5.83
CA LEU A 9 14.63 5.80 4.46
C LEU A 9 13.13 5.91 4.17
N ILE A 10 12.34 4.90 4.55
CA ILE A 10 10.90 4.89 4.33
C ILE A 10 10.22 6.02 5.09
N LYS A 11 10.62 6.29 6.33
CA LYS A 11 10.11 7.46 7.10
C LYS A 11 10.38 8.78 6.38
N LYS A 12 11.54 8.93 5.74
CA LYS A 12 11.85 10.12 4.93
C LYS A 12 10.97 10.21 3.68
N GLN A 13 10.73 9.09 3.00
CA GLN A 13 9.84 9.03 1.83
C GLN A 13 8.40 9.38 2.22
N GLU A 14 7.87 8.79 3.29
CA GLU A 14 6.53 9.09 3.83
C GLU A 14 6.37 10.57 4.18
N ALA A 15 7.41 11.22 4.73
CA ALA A 15 7.37 12.64 5.07
C ALA A 15 7.54 13.57 3.84
N ALA A 16 8.26 13.13 2.81
CA ALA A 16 8.57 13.95 1.64
C ALA A 16 7.52 13.84 0.53
N LEU A 17 6.87 12.69 0.38
CA LEU A 17 5.91 12.40 -0.68
C LEU A 17 4.48 12.75 -0.24
N VAL A 18 4.29 14.01 0.18
CA VAL A 18 2.98 14.54 0.59
C VAL A 18 2.57 15.64 -0.38
N PHE A 19 1.38 15.49 -0.98
CA PHE A 19 0.85 16.49 -1.90
C PHE A 19 0.28 17.69 -1.13
N PRO A 20 0.50 18.94 -1.60
CA PRO A 20 -0.15 20.12 -1.02
C PRO A 20 -1.69 20.09 -1.15
N ALA A 21 -2.20 19.45 -2.20
CA ALA A 21 -3.60 19.14 -2.44
C ALA A 21 -3.70 17.82 -3.21
N PHE A 22 -4.76 17.05 -2.96
CA PHE A 22 -4.98 15.77 -3.62
C PHE A 22 -6.43 15.65 -4.07
N ASP A 23 -6.62 15.49 -5.38
CA ASP A 23 -7.93 15.42 -6.04
C ASP A 23 -8.00 14.25 -7.04
N GLU A 24 -9.14 14.12 -7.72
CA GLU A 24 -9.39 13.10 -8.72
C GLU A 24 -8.39 13.14 -9.88
N ALA A 25 -7.98 14.34 -10.31
CA ALA A 25 -7.02 14.51 -11.40
C ALA A 25 -5.64 13.99 -11.00
N THR A 26 -5.18 14.36 -9.80
CA THR A 26 -3.92 13.88 -9.22
C THR A 26 -3.92 12.35 -9.10
N ALA A 27 -5.01 11.77 -8.57
CA ALA A 27 -5.14 10.32 -8.46
C ALA A 27 -5.10 9.62 -9.83
N PHE A 28 -5.76 10.20 -10.84
CA PHE A 28 -5.77 9.66 -12.20
C PHE A 28 -4.38 9.71 -12.86
N GLU A 29 -3.64 10.81 -12.70
CA GLU A 29 -2.27 10.94 -13.23
C GLU A 29 -1.32 9.91 -12.61
N ILE A 30 -1.31 9.79 -11.28
CA ILE A 30 -0.47 8.81 -10.56
C ILE A 30 -0.84 7.39 -10.98
N GLY A 31 -2.13 7.06 -10.96
CA GLY A 31 -2.62 5.74 -11.32
C GLY A 31 -2.26 5.36 -12.76
N SER A 32 -2.38 6.32 -13.68
CA SER A 32 -2.02 6.13 -15.09
C SER A 32 -0.52 5.91 -15.28
N ALA A 33 0.33 6.69 -14.61
CA ALA A 33 1.78 6.53 -14.67
C ALA A 33 2.23 5.16 -14.14
N ILE A 34 1.65 4.69 -13.03
CA ILE A 34 1.94 3.36 -12.48
C ILE A 34 1.48 2.27 -13.45
N ARG A 35 0.27 2.40 -14.02
CA ARG A 35 -0.27 1.46 -15.00
C ARG A 35 0.61 1.37 -16.24
N GLU A 36 1.02 2.50 -16.82
CA GLU A 36 1.88 2.56 -18.00
C GLU A 36 3.19 1.81 -17.76
N ARG A 37 3.84 2.10 -16.63
CA ARG A 37 5.06 1.40 -16.22
C ARG A 37 4.82 -0.10 -16.04
N ALA A 38 3.75 -0.48 -15.35
CA ALA A 38 3.42 -1.88 -15.12
C ALA A 38 3.17 -2.66 -16.43
N LEU A 39 2.54 -2.03 -17.42
CA LEU A 39 2.38 -2.64 -18.75
C LEU A 39 3.72 -2.78 -19.49
N LYS A 40 4.55 -1.74 -19.47
CA LYS A 40 5.89 -1.76 -20.10
C LYS A 40 6.77 -2.86 -19.50
N GLU A 41 6.65 -3.09 -18.20
CA GLU A 41 7.44 -4.07 -17.44
C GLU A 41 6.73 -5.44 -17.29
N ASN A 42 5.54 -5.63 -17.87
CA ASN A 42 4.73 -6.86 -17.77
C ASN A 42 4.45 -7.29 -16.32
N LEU A 43 4.14 -6.35 -15.42
CA LEU A 43 3.88 -6.61 -14.01
C LEU A 43 2.41 -7.01 -13.76
N PRO A 44 2.13 -8.21 -13.23
CA PRO A 44 0.77 -8.71 -12.97
C PRO A 44 0.20 -8.16 -11.65
N ILE A 45 0.06 -6.84 -11.54
CA ILE A 45 -0.37 -6.15 -10.33
C ILE A 45 -1.73 -5.46 -10.51
N ILE A 46 -2.29 -4.97 -9.40
CA ILE A 46 -3.36 -3.98 -9.43
C ILE A 46 -2.85 -2.66 -8.83
N VAL A 47 -3.50 -1.56 -9.19
CA VAL A 47 -3.32 -0.25 -8.58
C VAL A 47 -4.68 0.19 -8.06
N ASP A 48 -4.77 0.54 -6.77
CA ASP A 48 -5.97 1.04 -6.12
C ASP A 48 -5.60 2.31 -5.33
N ILE A 49 -6.11 3.47 -5.76
CA ILE A 49 -5.87 4.78 -5.14
C ILE A 49 -7.19 5.30 -4.60
N ARG A 50 -7.19 5.69 -3.33
CA ARG A 50 -8.40 6.14 -2.62
C ARG A 50 -8.10 7.31 -1.70
N THR A 51 -9.12 8.13 -1.46
CA THR A 51 -9.27 8.76 -0.13
C THR A 51 -9.92 7.74 0.80
N PHE A 52 -9.86 7.93 2.13
CA PHE A 52 -10.20 6.90 3.13
C PHE A 52 -11.36 5.96 2.79
N ASP A 53 -12.45 6.48 2.24
CA ASP A 53 -13.67 5.73 1.93
C ASP A 53 -14.08 5.79 0.45
N ARG A 54 -13.39 6.58 -0.38
CA ARG A 54 -13.78 6.84 -1.76
C ARG A 54 -12.68 6.42 -2.74
N PRO A 55 -12.93 5.39 -3.58
CA PRO A 55 -11.99 5.02 -4.63
C PRO A 55 -11.93 6.12 -5.70
N LEU A 56 -10.71 6.44 -6.13
CA LEU A 56 -10.45 7.48 -7.12
C LEU A 56 -9.83 6.90 -8.41
N PHE A 57 -9.06 5.82 -8.29
CA PHE A 57 -8.49 5.11 -9.44
C PHE A 57 -8.36 3.61 -9.14
N TYR A 58 -8.70 2.78 -10.13
CA TYR A 58 -8.43 1.35 -10.10
C TYR A 58 -7.98 0.85 -11.48
N ALA A 59 -6.90 0.07 -11.51
CA ALA A 59 -6.46 -0.64 -12.70
C ALA A 59 -5.95 -2.04 -12.36
N ALA A 60 -6.39 -3.03 -13.12
CA ALA A 60 -5.88 -4.39 -13.08
C ALA A 60 -5.06 -4.67 -14.33
N MET A 61 -3.82 -5.12 -14.16
CA MET A 61 -2.92 -5.43 -15.27
C MET A 61 -3.09 -6.90 -15.69
N PRO A 62 -2.79 -7.25 -16.96
CA PRO A 62 -2.78 -8.63 -17.41
C PRO A 62 -1.98 -9.54 -16.46
N GLY A 63 -2.56 -10.68 -16.09
CA GLY A 63 -1.95 -11.63 -15.16
C GLY A 63 -2.25 -11.39 -13.68
N SER A 64 -2.81 -10.23 -13.30
CA SER A 64 -3.44 -10.09 -11.98
C SER A 64 -4.70 -10.96 -11.89
N ASN A 65 -5.12 -11.32 -10.68
CA ASN A 65 -6.20 -12.26 -10.43
C ASN A 65 -7.18 -11.79 -9.35
N ALA A 66 -8.24 -12.57 -9.13
CA ALA A 66 -9.35 -12.24 -8.24
C ALA A 66 -8.95 -12.07 -6.76
N SER A 67 -7.78 -12.56 -6.33
CA SER A 67 -7.29 -12.36 -4.96
C SER A 67 -6.66 -10.97 -4.75
N ASN A 68 -6.19 -10.31 -5.81
CA ASN A 68 -5.48 -9.04 -5.70
C ASN A 68 -6.30 -7.93 -5.02
N PRO A 69 -7.60 -7.72 -5.34
CA PRO A 69 -8.42 -6.71 -4.66
C PRO A 69 -8.53 -6.92 -3.15
N ASP A 70 -8.63 -8.17 -2.70
CA ASP A 70 -8.68 -8.47 -1.26
C ASP A 70 -7.36 -8.13 -0.56
N TRP A 71 -6.23 -8.48 -1.18
CA TRP A 71 -4.91 -8.08 -0.69
C TRP A 71 -4.72 -6.56 -0.65
N ALA A 72 -5.22 -5.83 -1.65
CA ALA A 72 -5.18 -4.37 -1.64
C ALA A 72 -6.05 -3.80 -0.51
N ARG A 73 -7.29 -4.29 -0.35
CA ARG A 73 -8.20 -3.91 0.75
C ARG A 73 -7.54 -4.08 2.12
N ARG A 74 -6.91 -5.23 2.38
CA ARG A 74 -6.22 -5.52 3.66
C ARG A 74 -5.04 -4.58 3.90
N LYS A 75 -4.28 -4.22 2.85
CA LYS A 75 -3.19 -3.24 2.94
C LYS A 75 -3.71 -1.81 3.16
N ILE A 76 -4.78 -1.42 2.47
CA ILE A 76 -5.44 -0.12 2.64
C ILE A 76 -5.92 0.05 4.09
N ASN A 77 -6.51 -0.99 4.69
CA ASN A 77 -6.91 -0.96 6.09
C ASN A 77 -5.74 -0.70 7.05
N VAL A 78 -4.57 -1.28 6.77
CA VAL A 78 -3.34 -1.00 7.53
C VAL A 78 -2.90 0.46 7.33
N VAL A 79 -2.84 0.94 6.09
CA VAL A 79 -2.46 2.35 5.82
C VAL A 79 -3.41 3.31 6.53
N LYS A 80 -4.73 3.11 6.40
CA LYS A 80 -5.76 3.93 7.05
C LYS A 80 -5.63 3.94 8.57
N ARG A 81 -5.31 2.80 9.19
CA ARG A 81 -5.22 2.65 10.65
C ARG A 81 -3.97 3.31 11.24
N TYR A 82 -2.83 3.18 10.56
CA TYR A 82 -1.52 3.56 11.11
C TYR A 82 -0.90 4.80 10.45
N LEU A 83 -1.44 5.26 9.33
CA LEU A 83 -0.93 6.37 8.52
C LEU A 83 0.55 6.16 8.14
N ARG A 84 0.88 4.93 7.77
CA ARG A 84 2.23 4.46 7.43
C ARG A 84 2.15 3.48 6.27
N SER A 85 3.23 3.39 5.49
CA SER A 85 3.35 2.38 4.46
C SER A 85 3.31 0.99 5.09
N THR A 86 2.67 0.04 4.41
CA THR A 86 2.55 -1.32 4.95
C THR A 86 3.88 -2.03 5.00
N TYR A 87 4.86 -1.61 4.17
CA TYR A 87 6.22 -2.15 4.22
C TYR A 87 6.97 -1.67 5.48
N ARG A 88 6.80 -0.40 5.89
CA ARG A 88 7.31 0.07 7.18
C ARG A 88 6.76 -0.75 8.33
N MET A 89 5.45 -1.05 8.32
CA MET A 89 4.81 -1.88 9.34
C MET A 89 5.42 -3.29 9.41
N VAL A 90 5.73 -3.90 8.26
CA VAL A 90 6.44 -5.20 8.20
C VAL A 90 7.79 -5.12 8.91
N LEU A 91 8.59 -4.08 8.59
CA LEU A 91 9.93 -3.92 9.14
C LEU A 91 9.94 -3.53 10.64
N GLU A 92 8.95 -2.76 11.10
CA GLU A 92 8.82 -2.37 12.51
C GLU A 92 8.28 -3.53 13.38
N GLN A 93 7.37 -4.36 12.86
CA GLN A 93 6.78 -5.46 13.62
C GLN A 93 7.65 -6.73 13.64
N GLN A 94 8.39 -7.00 12.55
CA GLN A 94 9.31 -8.15 12.41
C GLN A 94 8.70 -9.50 12.84
N ARG A 95 7.41 -9.70 12.57
CA ARG A 95 6.70 -10.91 12.97
C ARG A 95 6.80 -12.00 11.90
N PRO A 96 7.25 -13.22 12.24
CA PRO A 96 7.32 -14.34 11.30
C PRO A 96 5.95 -14.73 10.71
N ASP A 97 4.89 -14.61 11.50
CA ASP A 97 3.52 -14.96 11.13
C ASP A 97 2.82 -13.94 10.22
N ARG A 98 3.44 -12.76 10.01
CA ARG A 98 2.87 -11.64 9.23
C ARG A 98 1.47 -11.20 9.70
N THR A 99 1.18 -11.37 10.98
CA THR A 99 -0.05 -10.91 11.63
C THR A 99 0.24 -9.77 12.61
N PHE A 100 -0.78 -9.01 12.99
CA PHE A 100 -0.68 -8.06 14.10
C PHE A 100 -0.82 -8.78 15.44
N LYS A 101 -0.30 -8.20 16.52
CA LYS A 101 -0.41 -8.80 17.86
C LYS A 101 -1.89 -8.90 18.25
N ILE A 102 -2.27 -9.98 18.93
CA ILE A 102 -3.66 -10.22 19.41
C ILE A 102 -4.20 -9.01 20.19
N GLY A 103 -3.36 -8.35 21.00
CA GLY A 103 -3.74 -7.16 21.76
C GLY A 103 -4.07 -5.91 20.93
N GLU A 104 -3.76 -5.90 19.63
CA GLU A 104 -4.19 -4.83 18.71
C GLU A 104 -5.62 -5.03 18.20
N ALA A 105 -6.23 -6.19 18.46
CA ALA A 105 -7.61 -6.54 18.11
C ALA A 105 -7.95 -6.33 16.62
N LEU A 106 -7.00 -6.65 15.73
CA LEU A 106 -7.16 -6.58 14.27
C LEU A 106 -7.43 -7.97 13.68
N ASP A 107 -8.53 -8.10 12.93
CA ASP A 107 -8.86 -9.34 12.24
C ASP A 107 -7.86 -9.62 11.11
N ILE A 108 -7.35 -10.84 11.04
CA ILE A 108 -6.46 -11.30 9.96
C ILE A 108 -7.16 -11.25 8.59
N ALA A 109 -8.48 -11.37 8.54
CA ALA A 109 -9.27 -11.24 7.32
C ALA A 109 -9.24 -9.80 6.77
N ASP A 110 -9.04 -8.81 7.63
CA ASP A 110 -9.12 -7.38 7.28
C ASP A 110 -7.77 -6.68 7.28
N TYR A 111 -6.74 -7.26 7.89
CA TYR A 111 -5.41 -6.65 8.02
C TYR A 111 -4.31 -7.63 7.62
N VAL A 112 -3.18 -7.09 7.15
CA VAL A 112 -2.03 -7.91 6.73
C VAL A 112 -0.70 -7.18 6.89
N LEU A 113 0.34 -7.87 7.39
CA LEU A 113 1.72 -7.37 7.31
C LEU A 113 2.35 -7.82 5.99
N ALA A 114 2.13 -7.03 4.94
CA ALA A 114 2.78 -7.20 3.65
C ALA A 114 2.98 -5.85 2.96
N GLY A 115 4.09 -5.68 2.24
CA GLY A 115 4.38 -4.45 1.48
C GLY A 115 3.38 -4.19 0.34
N GLY A 116 3.30 -2.92 -0.09
CA GLY A 116 2.54 -2.49 -1.26
C GLY A 116 1.44 -1.45 -1.02
N GLY A 117 1.19 -1.04 0.23
CA GLY A 117 0.38 0.15 0.53
C GLY A 117 1.25 1.32 1.00
N PHE A 118 0.86 2.54 0.63
CA PHE A 118 1.57 3.80 0.94
C PHE A 118 0.53 4.88 1.31
N PRO A 119 0.76 5.70 2.36
CA PRO A 119 -0.14 6.77 2.80
C PRO A 119 -0.05 8.04 1.95
#